data_AF-A0A958P127-F1
#
_entry.id   AF-A0A958P127-F1
#
_cell.length_a   1.000
_cell.length_b   1.000
_cell.length_c   1.000
_cell.angle_alpha   90.00
_cell.angle_beta   90.00
_cell.angle_gamma   90.00
#
_symmetry.space_group_name_H-M   'P 1'
#
loop_
_entity.id
_entity.type
_entity.pdbx_description
1 polymer ?
#
loop_
_entity_poly.entity_id
_entity_poly.type
_entity_poly.pdbx_seq_one_letter_code
_entity_poly.pdbx_strand_id
1 'polypeptide(L)'
;MRIPKALTLVVIVMFHSFALASSGGEHGEAHGIPWALIGQQVFNLLIVIGGLSFLLRKKVTQHFAERKVQYSQLIQKAEEAKVAAEKSKREITERLQQLESTADSSLQNAKSEAEELKRKIVEEAKTLSQRLEDDAKRTAEYEIQRAKIQLRKDLLEQSLIVARENLEKQVGTAEQNRLNSEFVQKVQVVQ
;
A
#
# COMPACT_ATOMS: atom_id res chain seq x y z
N MET A 1 -38.86 45.75 -10.99
CA MET A 1 -39.54 45.47 -9.71
C MET A 1 -41.01 45.85 -9.87
N ARG A 2 -41.90 44.88 -10.12
CA ARG A 2 -43.33 45.17 -10.35
C ARG A 2 -44.03 45.26 -9.00
N ILE A 3 -44.41 46.47 -8.61
CA ILE A 3 -45.21 46.70 -7.40
C ILE A 3 -46.52 45.92 -7.58
N PRO A 4 -46.92 45.03 -6.66
CA PRO A 4 -48.16 44.29 -6.81
C PRO A 4 -49.32 45.28 -6.85
N LYS A 5 -50.24 45.12 -7.81
CA LYS A 5 -51.37 46.04 -8.05
C LYS A 5 -52.20 46.33 -6.79
N ALA A 6 -52.21 45.38 -5.83
CA ALA A 6 -52.83 45.54 -4.53
C ALA A 6 -52.09 46.53 -3.60
N LEU A 7 -50.76 46.60 -3.64
CA LEU A 7 -49.97 47.57 -2.85
C LEU A 7 -50.15 48.99 -3.40
N THR A 8 -50.18 49.15 -4.72
CA THR A 8 -50.52 50.44 -5.33
C THR A 8 -51.95 50.87 -4.97
N LEU A 9 -52.90 49.92 -4.92
CA LEU A 9 -54.29 50.23 -4.54
C LEU A 9 -54.41 50.65 -3.07
N VAL A 10 -53.70 49.99 -2.14
CA VAL A 10 -53.66 50.39 -0.72
C VAL A 10 -53.02 51.77 -0.55
N VAL A 11 -51.92 52.07 -1.26
CA VAL A 11 -51.28 53.40 -1.22
C VAL A 11 -52.21 54.49 -1.80
N ILE A 12 -52.92 54.19 -2.88
CA ILE A 12 -53.91 55.11 -3.47
C ILE A 12 -55.07 55.37 -2.50
N VAL A 13 -55.58 54.35 -1.81
CA VAL A 13 -56.65 54.49 -0.80
C VAL A 13 -56.17 55.31 0.41
N MET A 14 -54.92 55.12 0.86
CA MET A 14 -54.32 55.97 1.90
C MET A 14 -54.17 57.43 1.45
N PHE A 15 -53.73 57.68 0.22
CA PHE A 15 -53.55 59.03 -0.33
C PHE A 15 -54.89 59.77 -0.52
N HIS A 16 -55.93 59.07 -1.00
CA HIS A 16 -57.28 59.63 -1.13
C HIS A 16 -57.90 59.97 0.22
N SER A 17 -57.61 59.16 1.25
CA SER A 17 -58.10 59.40 2.61
C SER A 17 -57.41 60.59 3.29
N PHE A 18 -56.14 60.84 2.99
CA PHE A 18 -55.41 62.03 3.46
C PHE A 18 -55.90 63.31 2.77
N ALA A 19 -56.18 63.26 1.46
CA ALA A 19 -56.71 64.39 0.70
C ALA A 19 -58.12 64.81 1.17
N LEU A 20 -59.03 63.85 1.38
CA LEU A 20 -60.38 64.11 1.91
C LEU A 20 -60.39 64.67 3.34
N ALA A 21 -59.39 64.30 4.16
CA ALA A 21 -59.22 64.86 5.50
C ALA A 21 -58.71 66.32 5.46
N SER A 22 -57.95 66.70 4.42
CA SER A 22 -57.43 68.07 4.23
C SER A 22 -58.42 69.05 3.57
N SER A 23 -59.49 68.58 2.93
CA SER A 23 -60.45 69.41 2.18
C SER A 23 -61.82 69.57 2.85
N GLY A 24 -61.98 69.11 4.10
CA GLY A 24 -63.26 69.09 4.84
C GLY A 24 -63.34 70.13 5.97
N GLY A 25 -62.86 71.35 5.74
CA GLY A 25 -62.95 72.45 6.70
C GLY A 25 -63.99 73.47 6.27
N GLU A 26 -65.26 73.24 6.60
CA GLU A 26 -66.27 74.30 6.82
C GLU A 26 -67.61 73.66 7.27
N HIS A 27 -67.84 73.61 8.59
CA HIS A 27 -69.15 73.90 9.20
C HIS A 27 -69.04 73.86 10.73
N GLY A 28 -69.33 75.02 11.35
CA GLY A 28 -70.21 75.18 12.50
C GLY A 28 -69.86 74.48 13.82
N GLU A 29 -69.74 75.29 14.86
CA GLU A 29 -69.74 74.91 16.27
C GLU A 29 -70.69 73.75 16.63
N ALA A 30 -70.14 72.71 17.25
CA ALA A 30 -70.80 71.92 18.28
C ALA A 30 -69.75 71.12 19.08
N HIS A 31 -69.72 71.31 20.40
CA HIS A 31 -68.99 70.44 21.32
C HIS A 31 -69.61 69.04 21.28
N GLY A 32 -69.03 68.15 20.49
CA GLY A 32 -69.37 66.74 20.44
C GLY A 32 -68.27 65.97 19.72
N ILE A 33 -67.96 64.76 20.19
CA ILE A 33 -66.96 63.91 19.53
C ILE A 33 -67.48 63.61 18.10
N PRO A 34 -66.71 63.91 17.04
CA PRO A 34 -67.17 63.75 15.66
C PRO A 34 -67.18 62.26 15.25
N TRP A 35 -68.22 61.55 15.70
CA TRP A 35 -68.38 60.11 15.56
C TRP A 35 -68.37 59.64 14.09
N ALA A 36 -68.82 60.49 13.15
CA ALA A 36 -68.81 60.21 11.72
C ALA A 36 -67.38 60.21 11.11
N LEU A 37 -66.54 61.17 11.50
CA LEU A 37 -65.14 61.23 11.06
C LEU A 37 -64.32 60.07 11.63
N ILE A 38 -64.55 59.72 12.90
CA ILE A 38 -63.91 58.56 13.54
C ILE A 38 -64.36 57.26 12.85
N GLY A 39 -65.65 57.11 12.55
CA GLY A 39 -66.18 55.95 11.83
C GLY A 39 -65.55 55.74 10.44
N GLN A 40 -65.38 56.82 9.67
CA GLN A 40 -64.72 56.79 8.36
C GLN A 40 -63.23 56.40 8.47
N GLN A 41 -62.52 56.92 9.47
CA GLN A 41 -61.12 56.56 9.73
C GLN A 41 -60.98 55.09 10.14
N VAL A 42 -61.85 54.59 11.00
CA VAL A 42 -61.87 53.17 11.40
C VAL A 42 -62.17 52.26 10.21
N PHE A 43 -63.13 52.63 9.36
CA PHE A 43 -63.45 51.87 8.15
C PHE A 43 -62.27 51.82 7.17
N ASN A 44 -61.60 52.95 6.95
CA ASN A 44 -60.39 53.00 6.12
C ASN A 44 -59.24 52.17 6.72
N LEU A 45 -59.02 52.24 8.03
CA LEU A 45 -58.03 51.41 8.72
C LEU A 45 -58.33 49.92 8.56
N LEU A 46 -59.60 49.52 8.66
CA LEU A 46 -60.00 48.12 8.42
C LEU A 46 -59.74 47.66 6.99
N ILE A 47 -59.97 48.51 5.99
CA ILE A 47 -59.65 48.21 4.58
C ILE A 47 -58.14 48.01 4.41
N VAL A 48 -57.33 48.89 4.97
CA VAL A 48 -55.87 48.79 4.94
C VAL A 48 -55.41 47.51 5.63
N ILE A 49 -55.87 47.23 6.85
CA ILE A 49 -55.49 46.04 7.62
C ILE A 49 -55.92 44.78 6.88
N GLY A 50 -57.14 44.74 6.31
CA GLY A 50 -57.64 43.61 5.53
C GLY A 50 -56.81 43.35 4.27
N GLY A 51 -56.54 44.41 3.48
CA GLY A 51 -55.72 44.32 2.27
C GLY A 51 -54.27 43.91 2.57
N LEU A 52 -53.68 44.49 3.61
CA LEU A 52 -52.32 44.17 4.06
C LEU A 52 -52.23 42.73 4.58
N SER A 53 -53.21 42.29 5.38
CA SER A 53 -53.29 40.91 5.87
C SER A 53 -53.41 39.91 4.74
N PHE A 54 -54.21 40.20 3.70
CA PHE A 54 -54.34 39.33 2.53
C PHE A 54 -53.01 39.22 1.75
N LEU A 55 -52.31 40.35 1.54
CA LEU A 55 -51.05 40.38 0.81
C LEU A 55 -49.89 39.72 1.59
N LEU A 56 -49.77 40.03 2.88
CA LEU A 56 -48.69 39.53 3.74
C LEU A 56 -48.87 38.06 4.08
N ARG A 57 -50.09 37.58 4.31
CA ARG A 57 -50.35 36.18 4.71
C ARG A 57 -49.69 35.19 3.76
N LYS A 58 -49.83 35.39 2.45
CA LYS A 58 -49.20 34.51 1.45
C LYS A 58 -47.66 34.58 1.49
N LYS A 59 -47.09 35.79 1.44
CA LYS A 59 -45.63 35.97 1.39
C LYS A 59 -44.92 35.52 2.67
N VAL A 60 -45.48 35.86 3.83
CA VAL A 60 -44.94 35.50 5.14
C VAL A 60 -44.99 33.99 5.34
N THR A 61 -46.14 33.36 5.07
CA THR A 61 -46.28 31.90 5.22
C THR A 61 -45.35 31.15 4.29
N GLN A 62 -45.23 31.59 3.03
CA GLN A 62 -44.32 30.99 2.06
C GLN A 62 -42.86 31.12 2.50
N HIS A 63 -42.43 32.29 2.99
CA HIS A 63 -41.05 32.51 3.44
C HIS A 63 -40.66 31.62 4.63
N PHE A 64 -41.55 31.47 5.62
CA PHE A 64 -41.31 30.58 6.76
C PHE A 64 -41.39 29.10 6.37
N ALA A 65 -42.28 28.71 5.44
CA ALA A 65 -42.35 27.36 4.91
C ALA A 65 -41.07 26.97 4.15
N GLU A 66 -40.56 27.87 3.29
CA GLU A 66 -39.30 27.68 2.58
C GLU A 66 -38.12 27.49 3.55
N ARG A 67 -38.01 28.34 4.59
CA ARG A 67 -36.96 28.18 5.60
C ARG A 67 -37.08 26.87 6.38
N LYS A 68 -38.30 26.45 6.73
CA LYS A 68 -38.53 25.15 7.40
C LYS A 68 -38.04 24.00 6.53
N VAL A 69 -38.34 24.02 5.23
CA VAL A 69 -37.87 23.01 4.27
C VAL A 69 -36.35 23.05 4.15
N GLN A 70 -35.75 24.23 4.00
CA GLN A 70 -34.30 24.38 3.92
C GLN A 70 -33.59 23.84 5.17
N TYR A 71 -34.07 24.18 6.37
CA TYR A 71 -33.48 23.68 7.61
C TYR A 71 -33.63 22.17 7.75
N SER A 72 -34.79 21.61 7.40
CA SER A 72 -35.00 20.17 7.38
C SER A 72 -34.03 19.47 6.42
N GLN A 73 -33.82 20.03 5.23
CA GLN A 73 -32.88 19.49 4.25
C GLN A 73 -31.42 19.60 4.73
N LEU A 74 -31.06 20.71 5.39
CA LEU A 74 -29.72 20.87 5.95
C LEU A 74 -29.44 19.87 7.07
N ILE A 75 -30.41 19.66 7.97
CA ILE A 75 -30.31 18.67 9.05
C ILE A 75 -30.18 17.26 8.45
N GLN A 76 -31.01 16.92 7.47
CA GLN A 76 -30.95 15.62 6.80
C GLN A 76 -29.59 15.40 6.13
N LYS A 77 -29.08 16.38 5.38
CA LYS A 77 -27.76 16.30 4.75
C LYS A 77 -26.63 16.18 5.77
N ALA A 78 -26.72 16.89 6.89
CA ALA A 78 -25.73 16.80 7.96
C ALA A 78 -25.72 15.41 8.61
N GLU A 79 -26.90 14.82 8.84
CA GLU A 79 -27.02 13.47 9.38
C GLU A 79 -26.50 12.42 8.39
N GLU A 80 -26.86 12.52 7.10
CA GLU A 80 -26.34 11.66 6.04
C GLU A 80 -24.80 11.75 5.95
N ALA A 81 -24.24 12.96 5.98
CA ALA A 81 -22.80 13.18 5.97
C ALA A 81 -22.11 12.59 7.22
N LYS A 82 -22.73 12.73 8.39
CA LYS A 82 -22.23 12.16 9.65
C LYS A 82 -22.22 10.63 9.58
N VAL A 83 -23.32 10.01 9.15
CA VAL A 83 -23.43 8.55 9.00
C VAL A 83 -22.40 8.04 7.98
N ALA A 84 -22.23 8.73 6.85
CA ALA A 84 -21.22 8.37 5.85
C ALA A 84 -19.79 8.48 6.41
N ALA A 85 -19.49 9.55 7.16
CA ALA A 85 -18.19 9.73 7.81
C ALA A 85 -17.92 8.66 8.89
N GLU A 86 -18.92 8.33 9.72
CA GLU A 86 -18.82 7.25 10.71
C GLU A 86 -18.60 5.90 10.05
N LYS A 87 -19.31 5.60 8.96
CA LYS A 87 -19.13 4.37 8.17
C LYS A 87 -17.71 4.30 7.60
N SER A 88 -17.26 5.37 6.95
CA SER A 88 -15.89 5.43 6.39
C SER A 88 -14.83 5.28 7.47
N LYS A 89 -15.02 5.91 8.64
CA LYS A 89 -14.13 5.76 9.79
C LYS A 89 -14.06 4.31 10.27
N ARG A 90 -15.20 3.61 10.39
CA ARG A 90 -15.24 2.19 10.78
C ARG A 90 -14.49 1.33 9.76
N GLU A 91 -14.79 1.48 8.48
CA GLU A 91 -14.12 0.72 7.40
C GLU A 91 -12.60 0.95 7.39
N ILE A 92 -12.15 2.20 7.56
CA ILE A 92 -10.71 2.51 7.63
C ILE A 92 -10.08 1.90 8.87
N THR A 93 -10.75 1.96 10.02
CA THR A 93 -10.24 1.39 11.28
C THR A 93 -10.12 -0.14 11.19
N GLU A 94 -11.13 -0.81 10.63
CA GLU A 94 -11.11 -2.25 10.38
C GLU A 94 -9.98 -2.64 9.42
N ARG A 95 -9.81 -1.89 8.32
CA ARG A 95 -8.70 -2.12 7.38
C ARG A 95 -7.34 -1.91 8.04
N LEU A 96 -7.21 -0.88 8.90
CA LEU A 96 -5.97 -0.62 9.61
C LEU A 96 -5.62 -1.77 10.57
N GLN A 97 -6.60 -2.25 11.33
CA GLN A 97 -6.42 -3.40 12.23
C GLN A 97 -6.05 -4.68 11.46
N GLN A 98 -6.69 -4.92 10.30
CA GLN A 98 -6.34 -6.04 9.43
C GLN A 98 -4.92 -5.91 8.86
N LEU A 99 -4.51 -4.70 8.46
CA LEU A 99 -3.16 -4.42 7.97
C LEU A 99 -2.12 -4.63 9.05
N GLU A 100 -2.34 -4.15 10.27
CA GLU A 100 -1.46 -4.36 11.42
C GLU A 100 -1.31 -5.87 11.71
N SER A 101 -2.43 -6.60 11.81
CA SER A 101 -2.40 -8.05 12.02
C SER A 101 -1.68 -8.81 10.90
N THR A 102 -1.86 -8.39 9.65
CA THR A 102 -1.21 -9.02 8.49
C THR A 102 0.28 -8.70 8.47
N ALA A 103 0.68 -7.48 8.83
CA ALA A 103 2.07 -7.08 8.93
C ALA A 103 2.81 -7.87 10.02
N ASP A 104 2.21 -8.02 11.19
CA ASP A 104 2.79 -8.81 12.29
C ASP A 104 2.92 -10.29 11.91
N SER A 105 1.88 -10.87 11.31
CA SER A 105 1.93 -12.25 10.80
C SER A 105 3.00 -12.43 9.72
N SER A 106 3.09 -11.48 8.78
CA SER A 106 4.11 -11.49 7.72
C SER A 106 5.52 -11.41 8.29
N LEU A 107 5.75 -10.55 9.28
CA LEU A 107 7.03 -10.42 9.96
C LEU A 107 7.40 -11.70 10.73
N GLN A 108 6.43 -12.34 11.39
CA GLN A 108 6.64 -13.60 12.09
C GLN A 108 6.98 -14.73 11.12
N ASN A 109 6.26 -14.84 10.01
CA ASN A 109 6.51 -15.83 8.96
C ASN A 109 7.89 -15.62 8.34
N ALA A 110 8.24 -14.37 7.97
CA ALA A 110 9.55 -14.04 7.41
C ALA A 110 10.70 -14.39 8.37
N LYS A 111 10.53 -14.16 9.69
CA LYS A 111 11.52 -14.58 10.70
C LYS A 111 11.65 -16.11 10.77
N SER A 112 10.52 -16.82 10.75
CA SER A 112 10.53 -18.30 10.79
C SER A 112 11.19 -18.88 9.54
N GLU A 113 10.84 -18.37 8.35
CA GLU A 113 11.44 -18.78 7.08
C GLU A 113 12.93 -18.46 7.03
N ALA A 114 13.35 -17.29 7.52
CA ALA A 114 14.76 -16.92 7.59
C ALA A 114 15.56 -17.87 8.50
N GLU A 115 15.02 -18.24 9.66
CA GLU A 115 15.66 -19.20 10.56
C GLU A 115 15.72 -20.61 9.97
N GLU A 116 14.66 -21.05 9.27
CA GLU A 116 14.67 -22.33 8.56
C GLU A 116 15.70 -22.35 7.43
N LEU A 117 15.73 -21.30 6.61
CA LEU A 117 16.67 -21.16 5.51
C LEU A 117 18.11 -21.11 6.03
N LYS A 118 18.36 -20.37 7.11
CA LYS A 118 19.66 -20.33 7.78
C LYS A 118 20.10 -21.73 8.23
N ARG A 119 19.21 -22.50 8.86
CA ARG A 119 19.52 -23.89 9.27
C ARG A 119 19.84 -24.77 8.08
N LYS A 120 19.05 -24.68 6.99
CA LYS A 120 19.29 -25.42 5.75
C LYS A 120 20.65 -25.08 5.14
N ILE A 121 20.98 -23.80 5.00
CA ILE A 121 22.27 -23.35 4.46
C ILE A 121 23.43 -23.88 5.31
N VAL A 122 23.32 -23.82 6.64
CA VAL A 122 24.38 -24.32 7.53
C VAL A 122 24.55 -25.83 7.39
N GLU A 123 23.46 -26.60 7.32
CA GLU A 123 23.51 -28.04 7.18
C GLU A 123 24.06 -28.47 5.80
N GLU A 124 23.64 -27.79 4.73
CA GLU A 124 24.17 -27.99 3.38
C GLU A 124 25.67 -27.65 3.32
N ALA A 125 26.08 -26.53 3.90
CA ALA A 125 27.49 -26.13 3.96
C ALA A 125 28.34 -27.15 4.72
N LYS A 126 27.82 -27.68 5.84
CA LYS A 126 28.48 -28.73 6.62
C LYS A 126 28.62 -30.02 5.82
N THR A 127 27.54 -30.47 5.18
CA THR A 127 27.53 -31.67 4.33
C THR A 127 28.50 -31.52 3.16
N LEU A 128 28.51 -30.36 2.51
CA LEU A 128 29.42 -30.06 1.41
C LEU A 128 30.88 -30.05 1.89
N SER A 129 31.15 -29.43 3.04
CA SER A 129 32.50 -29.40 3.62
C SER A 129 33.02 -30.79 3.93
N GLN A 130 32.18 -31.67 4.50
CA GLN A 130 32.54 -33.06 4.76
C GLN A 130 32.85 -33.83 3.47
N ARG A 131 31.99 -33.69 2.45
CA ARG A 131 32.25 -34.32 1.14
C ARG A 131 33.54 -33.82 0.50
N LEU A 132 33.81 -32.52 0.58
CA LEU A 132 35.04 -31.93 0.05
C LEU A 132 36.28 -32.46 0.79
N GLU A 133 36.20 -32.62 2.11
CA GLU A 133 37.29 -33.20 2.90
C GLU A 133 37.55 -34.66 2.52
N ASP A 134 36.47 -35.46 2.38
CA ASP A 134 36.57 -36.86 1.98
C ASP A 134 37.15 -37.02 0.56
N ASP A 135 36.70 -36.20 -0.38
CA ASP A 135 37.22 -36.20 -1.75
C ASP A 135 38.69 -35.74 -1.78
N ALA A 136 39.06 -34.71 -1.02
CA ALA A 136 40.44 -34.26 -0.90
C ALA A 136 41.36 -35.35 -0.32
N LYS A 137 40.89 -36.09 0.70
CA LYS A 137 41.63 -37.24 1.26
C LYS A 137 41.83 -38.33 0.23
N ARG A 138 40.78 -38.72 -0.50
CA ARG A 138 40.86 -39.73 -1.58
C ARG A 138 41.82 -39.31 -2.69
N THR A 139 41.76 -38.05 -3.12
CA THR A 139 42.68 -37.51 -4.13
C THR A 139 44.11 -37.50 -3.61
N ALA A 140 44.35 -37.09 -2.37
CA ALA A 140 45.67 -37.11 -1.75
C ALA A 140 46.24 -38.55 -1.69
N GLU A 141 45.44 -39.52 -1.28
CA GLU A 141 45.84 -40.93 -1.27
C GLU A 141 46.20 -41.42 -2.68
N TYR A 142 45.38 -41.10 -3.68
CA TYR A 142 45.64 -41.46 -5.07
C TYR A 142 46.94 -40.85 -5.59
N GLU A 143 47.19 -39.56 -5.35
CA GLU A 143 48.42 -38.88 -5.75
C GLU A 143 49.65 -39.43 -5.03
N ILE A 144 49.54 -39.78 -3.74
CA ILE A 144 50.62 -40.46 -3.01
C ILE A 144 50.96 -41.81 -3.65
N GLN A 145 49.96 -42.61 -4.00
CA GLN A 145 50.20 -43.91 -4.66
C GLN A 145 50.85 -43.71 -6.03
N ARG A 146 50.36 -42.74 -6.80
CA ARG A 146 50.93 -42.39 -8.11
C ARG A 146 52.39 -41.93 -7.99
N ALA A 147 52.69 -41.06 -7.02
CA ALA A 147 54.04 -40.59 -6.75
C ALA A 147 54.98 -41.74 -6.33
N LYS A 148 54.51 -42.68 -5.52
CA LYS A 148 55.27 -43.89 -5.15
C LYS A 148 55.59 -44.76 -6.36
N ILE A 149 54.63 -44.96 -7.27
CA ILE A 149 54.84 -45.74 -8.50
C ILE A 149 55.85 -45.04 -9.39
N GLN A 150 55.73 -43.73 -9.58
CA GLN A 150 56.66 -42.95 -10.38
C GLN A 150 58.08 -43.01 -9.79
N LEU A 151 58.22 -42.79 -8.48
CA LEU A 151 59.52 -42.87 -7.81
C LEU A 151 60.17 -44.25 -7.94
N ARG A 152 59.39 -45.33 -7.83
CA ARG A 152 59.91 -46.70 -8.05
C ARG A 152 60.41 -46.88 -9.49
N LYS A 153 59.67 -46.37 -10.47
CA LYS A 153 60.06 -46.43 -11.88
C LYS A 153 61.37 -45.67 -12.11
N ASP A 154 61.46 -44.45 -11.61
CA ASP A 154 62.65 -43.61 -11.75
C ASP A 154 63.87 -44.26 -11.07
N LEU A 155 63.70 -44.84 -9.87
CA LEU A 155 64.77 -45.56 -9.18
C LEU A 155 65.23 -46.80 -9.94
N LEU A 156 64.31 -47.57 -10.53
CA LEU A 156 64.65 -48.74 -11.35
C LEU A 156 65.41 -48.34 -12.61
N GLU A 157 64.97 -47.27 -13.27
CA GLU A 157 65.63 -46.72 -14.46
C GLU A 157 67.06 -46.24 -14.13
N GLN A 158 67.22 -45.48 -13.05
CA GLN A 158 68.54 -45.04 -12.57
C GLN A 158 69.45 -46.22 -12.22
N SER A 159 68.90 -47.24 -11.55
CA SER A 159 69.64 -48.44 -11.15
C SER A 159 70.10 -49.25 -12.37
N LEU A 160 69.26 -49.34 -13.41
CA LEU A 160 69.60 -49.99 -14.67
C LEU A 160 70.72 -49.25 -15.41
N ILE A 161 70.70 -47.91 -15.40
CA ILE A 161 71.79 -47.10 -15.98
C ILE A 161 73.11 -47.39 -15.26
N VAL A 162 73.13 -47.31 -13.93
CA VAL A 162 74.34 -47.58 -13.12
C VAL A 162 74.82 -49.03 -13.29
N ALA A 163 73.90 -49.99 -13.33
CA ALA A 163 74.24 -51.40 -13.56
C ALA A 163 74.84 -51.62 -14.96
N ARG A 164 74.27 -50.99 -16.01
CA ARG A 164 74.82 -51.03 -17.37
C ARG A 164 76.22 -50.41 -17.43
N GLU A 165 76.42 -49.24 -16.84
CA GLU A 165 77.73 -48.58 -16.79
C GLU A 165 78.79 -49.45 -16.08
N ASN A 166 78.42 -50.11 -14.97
CA ASN A 166 79.33 -51.02 -14.27
C ASN A 166 79.62 -52.29 -15.09
N LEU A 167 78.62 -52.85 -15.76
CA LEU A 167 78.80 -54.02 -16.61
C LEU A 167 79.72 -53.69 -17.80
N GLU A 168 79.50 -52.56 -18.48
CA GLU A 168 80.37 -52.10 -19.58
C GLU A 168 81.83 -51.91 -19.14
N LYS A 169 82.08 -51.43 -17.91
CA LYS A 169 83.43 -51.31 -17.35
C LYS A 169 84.09 -52.65 -17.00
N GLN A 170 83.30 -53.69 -16.68
CA GLN A 170 83.81 -55.00 -16.24
C GLN A 170 83.87 -56.06 -17.36
N VAL A 171 83.20 -55.85 -18.50
CA VAL A 171 83.24 -56.78 -19.64
C VAL A 171 84.56 -56.65 -20.39
N GLY A 172 85.54 -57.46 -19.98
CA GLY A 172 86.76 -57.76 -20.73
C GLY A 172 86.65 -59.06 -21.55
N THR A 173 87.67 -59.37 -22.35
CA THR A 173 87.74 -60.56 -23.23
C THR A 173 87.56 -61.89 -22.49
N ALA A 174 87.96 -61.98 -21.21
CA ALA A 174 87.77 -63.17 -20.39
C ALA A 174 86.30 -63.44 -20.03
N GLU A 175 85.52 -62.40 -19.75
CA GLU A 175 84.10 -62.54 -19.36
C GLU A 175 83.23 -62.86 -20.58
N GLN A 176 83.54 -62.31 -21.77
CA GLN A 176 82.86 -62.67 -23.02
C GLN A 176 83.04 -64.15 -23.37
N ASN A 177 84.25 -64.70 -23.17
CA ASN A 177 84.50 -66.12 -23.41
C ASN A 177 83.76 -67.02 -22.42
N ARG A 178 83.68 -66.61 -21.14
CA ARG A 178 82.90 -67.32 -20.10
C ARG A 178 81.41 -67.34 -20.45
N LEU A 179 80.83 -66.19 -20.80
CA LEU A 179 79.42 -66.06 -21.19
C LEU A 179 79.07 -66.87 -22.45
N ASN A 180 79.96 -66.90 -23.45
CA ASN A 180 79.77 -67.74 -24.64
C ASN A 180 79.78 -69.24 -24.29
N SER A 181 80.67 -69.68 -23.39
CA SER A 181 80.69 -71.09 -22.95
C SER A 181 79.42 -71.46 -22.18
N GLU A 182 78.91 -70.56 -21.34
CA GLU A 182 77.69 -70.77 -20.53
C GLU A 182 76.42 -70.76 -21.41
N PHE A 183 76.38 -69.94 -22.46
CA PHE A 183 75.28 -69.92 -23.43
C PHE A 183 75.21 -71.22 -24.23
N VAL A 184 76.36 -71.71 -24.72
CA VAL A 184 76.44 -73.00 -25.44
C VAL A 184 75.99 -74.15 -24.54
N GLN A 185 76.41 -74.14 -23.27
CA GLN A 185 76.01 -75.15 -22.30
C GLN A 185 74.51 -75.11 -21.98
N LYS A 186 73.91 -73.92 -21.81
CA LYS A 186 72.45 -73.81 -21.55
C LYS A 186 71.60 -74.17 -22.76
N VAL A 187 72.03 -73.86 -23.98
CA VAL A 187 71.31 -74.25 -25.20
C VAL A 187 71.40 -75.78 -25.42
N GLN A 188 72.50 -76.42 -25.03
CA GLN A 188 72.62 -77.88 -25.06
C GLN A 188 71.74 -78.62 -24.05
N VAL A 189 71.28 -77.96 -22.99
CA VAL A 189 70.41 -78.55 -21.95
C VAL A 189 68.91 -78.39 -22.30
N VAL A 190 68.58 -77.65 -23.36
CA VAL A 190 67.19 -77.39 -23.79
C VAL A 190 66.84 -78.13 -25.11
N GLN A 191 67.72 -78.99 -25.62
CA GLN A 191 67.41 -80.03 -26.61
C GLN A 191 67.47 -81.42 -25.96
#